data_AF-M2YN07-F1
#
_entry.id   AF-M2YN07-F1
#
_cell.length_a   1.000
_cell.length_b   1.000
_cell.length_c   1.000
_cell.angle_alpha   90.00
_cell.angle_beta   90.00
_cell.angle_gamma   90.00
#
_symmetry.space_group_name_H-M   'P 1'
#
loop_
_entity.id
_entity.type
_entity.pdbx_description
1 polymer ?
#
loop_
_entity_poly.entity_id
_entity_poly.type
_entity_poly.pdbx_seq_one_letter_code
_entity_poly.pdbx_strand_id
1 'polypeptide(L)'
;MSREVMTRGGDIAQICPSWLVKLQQKHYINSLKAAFVLVLALQNFCAFADSLSVQQDGICKFLIQHKAHVLSNRKKKPYLDPEKCLMKMPTHTLAHLPVATALFEASRERHVLQYKHIHEVGAFWPFDGHMNFAHEHLPGTERNCVGAQPWWD
;
A
#
# COMPACT_ATOMS: atom_id res chain seq x y z
N MET A 1 -0.30 -84.51 51.17
CA MET A 1 0.54 -83.47 50.54
C MET A 1 -0.30 -82.21 50.40
N SER A 2 0.32 -81.09 50.79
CA SER A 2 -0.32 -79.89 51.31
C SER A 2 -0.75 -78.89 50.23
N ARG A 3 -1.66 -78.01 50.65
CA ARG A 3 -2.15 -76.80 49.95
C ARG A 3 -1.01 -75.95 49.37
N GLU A 4 -1.31 -75.23 48.29
CA GLU A 4 -1.07 -73.78 48.25
C GLU A 4 -1.97 -73.08 47.22
N VAL A 5 -2.63 -72.03 47.71
CA VAL A 5 -3.36 -71.00 46.96
C VAL A 5 -2.36 -69.87 46.75
N MET A 6 -2.25 -69.31 45.54
CA MET A 6 -1.66 -67.98 45.38
C MET A 6 -2.30 -67.21 44.23
N THR A 7 -2.92 -66.10 44.60
CA THR A 7 -3.51 -65.06 43.76
C THR A 7 -2.46 -64.03 43.33
N ARG A 8 -2.70 -63.33 42.21
CA ARG A 8 -2.32 -61.95 41.80
C ARG A 8 -2.22 -61.94 40.26
N GLY A 9 -2.95 -61.12 39.50
CA GLY A 9 -3.13 -59.67 39.64
C GLY A 9 -2.08 -58.98 38.75
N GLY A 10 -2.50 -58.40 37.63
CA GLY A 10 -1.59 -57.73 36.70
C GLY A 10 -2.32 -57.01 35.56
N ASP A 11 -2.77 -55.79 35.85
CA ASP A 11 -3.14 -54.80 34.85
C ASP A 11 -2.00 -54.61 33.85
N ILE A 12 -2.26 -54.97 32.59
CA ILE A 12 -1.34 -54.68 31.48
C ILE A 12 -1.53 -53.21 31.13
N ALA A 13 -0.96 -52.32 31.94
CA ALA A 13 -0.75 -50.94 31.54
C ALA A 13 0.16 -50.96 30.30
N GLN A 14 -0.44 -50.71 29.15
CA GLN A 14 0.23 -50.62 27.86
C GLN A 14 1.21 -49.45 27.91
N ILE A 15 2.48 -49.73 28.22
CA ILE A 15 3.57 -48.76 28.23
C ILE A 15 3.80 -48.34 26.78
N CYS A 16 3.11 -47.30 26.34
CA CYS A 16 3.43 -46.63 25.08
C CYS A 16 4.85 -46.06 25.21
N PRO A 17 5.81 -46.51 24.40
CA PRO A 17 7.19 -46.09 24.57
C PRO A 17 7.30 -44.60 24.26
N SER A 18 8.07 -43.88 25.06
CA SER A 18 8.15 -42.40 25.05
C SER A 18 8.54 -41.80 23.69
N TRP A 19 9.16 -42.58 22.80
CA TRP A 19 9.50 -42.15 21.44
C TRP A 19 8.27 -42.05 20.53
N LEU A 20 7.24 -42.88 20.72
CA LEU A 20 5.98 -42.85 19.96
C LEU A 20 5.18 -41.57 20.27
N VAL A 21 5.14 -41.17 21.54
CA VAL A 21 4.51 -39.91 21.98
C VAL A 21 5.20 -38.70 21.37
N LYS A 22 6.55 -38.69 21.33
CA LYS A 22 7.33 -37.61 20.72
C LYS A 22 7.11 -37.50 19.20
N LEU A 23 6.96 -38.62 18.50
CA LEU A 23 6.66 -38.62 17.07
C LEU A 23 5.26 -38.06 16.79
N GLN A 24 4.23 -38.52 17.52
CA GLN A 24 2.87 -38.00 17.36
C GLN A 24 2.80 -36.48 17.64
N GLN A 25 3.50 -36.00 18.67
CA GLN A 25 3.56 -34.58 18.98
C GLN A 25 4.25 -33.77 17.88
N LYS A 26 5.33 -34.28 17.28
CA LYS A 26 6.04 -33.61 16.18
C LYS A 26 5.20 -33.53 14.92
N HIS A 27 4.48 -34.61 14.58
CA HIS A 27 3.54 -34.61 13.44
C HIS A 27 2.39 -33.62 13.66
N TYR A 28 1.81 -33.56 14.86
CA TYR A 28 0.76 -32.61 15.21
C TYR A 28 1.23 -31.16 15.06
N ILE A 29 2.42 -30.82 15.56
CA ILE A 29 2.99 -29.46 15.45
C ILE A 29 3.25 -29.08 13.99
N ASN A 30 3.76 -30.01 13.18
CA ASN A 30 4.01 -29.75 11.76
C ASN A 30 2.71 -29.55 10.97
N SER A 31 1.66 -30.32 11.28
CA SER A 31 0.34 -30.14 10.67
C SER A 31 -0.29 -28.78 11.03
N LEU A 32 -0.13 -28.34 12.29
CA LEU A 32 -0.60 -27.01 12.71
C LEU A 32 0.15 -25.87 12.01
N LYS A 33 1.46 -26.00 11.82
CA LYS A 33 2.26 -25.00 11.08
C LYS A 33 1.85 -24.92 9.61
N ALA A 34 1.63 -26.07 8.96
CA ALA A 34 1.18 -26.12 7.58
C ALA A 34 -0.21 -25.49 7.42
N ALA A 35 -1.15 -25.79 8.32
CA ALA A 35 -2.48 -25.18 8.32
C ALA A 35 -2.42 -23.66 8.53
N PHE A 36 -1.57 -23.18 9.44
CA PHE A 36 -1.39 -21.74 9.68
C PHE A 36 -0.84 -20.99 8.45
N VAL A 37 0.16 -21.56 7.76
CA VAL A 37 0.68 -20.98 6.52
C VAL A 37 -0.39 -20.92 5.43
N LEU A 38 -1.23 -21.95 5.33
CA LEU A 38 -2.29 -22.03 4.33
C LEU A 38 -3.42 -21.02 4.62
N VAL A 39 -3.77 -20.82 5.91
CA VAL A 39 -4.73 -19.80 6.33
C VAL A 39 -4.20 -18.39 6.04
N LEU A 40 -2.93 -18.11 6.35
CA LEU A 40 -2.31 -16.82 6.03
C LEU A 40 -2.26 -16.57 4.51
N ALA A 41 -1.97 -17.60 3.71
CA ALA A 41 -2.00 -17.48 2.25
C ALA A 41 -3.42 -17.17 1.74
N LEU A 42 -4.44 -17.86 2.26
CA LEU A 42 -5.85 -17.63 1.86
C LEU A 42 -6.37 -16.25 2.29
N GLN A 43 -5.98 -15.75 3.46
CA GLN A 43 -6.34 -14.39 3.91
C GLN A 43 -5.75 -13.31 3.01
N ASN A 44 -4.54 -13.53 2.48
CA ASN A 44 -3.95 -12.61 1.51
C ASN A 44 -4.66 -12.65 0.15
N PHE A 45 -5.17 -13.79 -0.30
CA PHE A 45 -5.87 -13.88 -1.59
C PHE A 45 -7.24 -13.18 -1.61
N CYS A 46 -7.99 -13.18 -0.51
CA CYS A 46 -9.31 -12.52 -0.48
C CYS A 46 -9.21 -10.98 -0.45
N ALA A 47 -8.13 -10.41 0.11
CA ALA A 47 -7.98 -8.95 0.22
C ALA A 47 -7.71 -8.23 -1.12
N PHE A 48 -7.33 -8.95 -2.17
CA PHE A 48 -7.10 -8.36 -3.49
C PHE A 48 -8.35 -8.27 -4.37
N ALA A 49 -9.42 -9.01 -4.07
CA ALA A 49 -10.61 -9.04 -4.91
C ALA A 49 -11.49 -7.78 -4.74
N ASP A 50 -11.52 -7.18 -3.55
CA ASP A 50 -12.45 -6.08 -3.22
C ASP A 50 -11.97 -4.68 -3.66
N SER A 51 -10.77 -4.54 -4.21
CA SER A 51 -10.21 -3.23 -4.63
C SER A 51 -10.34 -2.93 -6.12
N LEU A 52 -11.02 -3.78 -6.90
CA LEU A 52 -11.14 -3.66 -8.36
C LEU A 52 -12.43 -2.97 -8.86
N SER A 53 -13.18 -2.26 -8.01
CA SER A 53 -14.21 -1.33 -8.50
C SER A 53 -13.59 0.04 -8.79
N VAL A 54 -12.74 0.11 -9.82
CA VAL A 54 -12.40 1.41 -10.42
C VAL A 54 -13.68 1.92 -11.09
N GLN A 55 -14.32 2.91 -10.47
CA GLN A 55 -15.51 3.54 -11.00
C GLN A 55 -15.13 4.34 -12.26
N GLN A 56 -15.35 3.77 -13.44
CA GLN A 56 -14.96 4.33 -14.73
C GLN A 56 -16.08 5.14 -15.40
N ASP A 57 -16.87 5.90 -14.61
CA ASP A 57 -18.08 6.58 -15.11
C ASP A 57 -17.93 8.10 -15.29
N GLY A 58 -16.71 8.59 -15.48
CA GLY A 58 -16.45 10.00 -15.82
C GLY A 58 -16.17 10.18 -17.30
N ILE A 59 -17.18 10.52 -18.12
CA ILE A 59 -16.91 11.03 -19.48
C ILE A 59 -16.03 12.28 -19.34
N CYS A 60 -14.77 12.20 -19.79
CA CYS A 60 -13.85 13.33 -19.82
C CYS A 60 -14.34 14.33 -20.89
N LYS A 61 -15.08 15.35 -20.46
CA LYS A 61 -15.69 16.34 -21.37
C LYS A 61 -14.85 17.59 -21.60
N PHE A 62 -13.91 17.90 -20.70
CA PHE A 62 -13.18 19.17 -20.72
C PHE A 62 -11.69 18.96 -20.44
N LEU A 63 -10.85 19.42 -21.36
CA LEU A 63 -9.41 19.60 -21.16
C LEU A 63 -9.17 20.98 -20.55
N ILE A 64 -8.54 21.03 -19.39
CA ILE A 64 -8.11 22.30 -18.79
C ILE A 64 -6.61 22.46 -19.06
N GLN A 65 -6.27 22.94 -20.25
CA GLN A 65 -4.88 23.21 -20.64
C GLN A 65 -4.75 24.61 -21.22
N HIS A 66 -3.84 25.40 -20.65
CA HIS A 66 -3.55 26.75 -21.12
C HIS A 66 -2.06 26.93 -21.31
N LYS A 67 -1.69 27.58 -22.43
CA LYS A 67 -0.29 27.90 -22.73
C LYS A 67 0.14 29.08 -21.85
N ALA A 68 1.25 28.96 -21.12
CA ALA A 68 1.64 29.92 -20.08
C ALA A 68 1.89 31.34 -20.64
N HIS A 69 2.50 31.44 -21.83
CA HIS A 69 2.92 32.73 -22.39
C HIS A 69 1.81 33.53 -23.08
N VAL A 70 0.65 32.92 -23.39
CA VAL A 70 -0.50 33.64 -23.96
C VAL A 70 -1.43 34.24 -22.89
N LEU A 71 -1.16 33.95 -21.61
CA LEU A 71 -1.98 34.42 -20.51
C LEU A 71 -1.58 35.85 -20.11
N SER A 72 -2.56 36.74 -20.01
CA SER A 72 -2.36 38.04 -19.37
C SER A 72 -2.05 37.88 -17.88
N ASN A 73 -1.41 38.87 -17.26
CA ASN A 73 -1.09 38.82 -15.82
C ASN A 73 -2.32 38.53 -14.94
N ARG A 74 -3.50 39.06 -15.31
CA ARG A 74 -4.76 38.77 -14.62
C ARG A 74 -5.16 37.30 -14.73
N LYS A 75 -4.94 36.68 -15.89
CA LYS A 75 -5.21 35.25 -16.13
C LYS A 75 -4.15 34.34 -15.54
N LYS A 76 -2.93 34.84 -15.25
CA LYS A 76 -1.88 34.06 -14.56
C LYS A 76 -2.15 33.87 -13.07
N LYS A 77 -2.81 34.83 -12.43
CA LYS A 77 -3.05 34.82 -10.98
C LYS A 77 -3.76 33.54 -10.48
N PRO A 78 -4.85 33.05 -11.12
CA PRO A 78 -5.49 31.79 -10.73
C PRO A 78 -4.59 30.55 -10.79
N TYR A 79 -3.48 30.59 -11.54
CA TYR A 79 -2.52 29.48 -11.61
C TYR A 79 -1.42 29.58 -10.55
N LEU A 80 -1.09 30.80 -10.10
CA LEU A 80 -0.04 31.02 -9.10
C LEU A 80 -0.55 30.91 -7.65
N ASP A 81 -1.81 31.23 -7.42
CA ASP A 81 -2.38 31.18 -6.07
C ASP A 81 -2.44 29.73 -5.50
N PRO A 82 -2.84 28.69 -6.28
CA PRO A 82 -2.75 27.30 -5.85
C PRO A 82 -1.32 26.82 -5.56
N GLU A 83 -0.33 27.24 -6.35
CA GLU A 83 1.08 26.91 -6.09
C GLU A 83 1.56 27.48 -4.75
N LYS A 84 1.23 28.75 -4.48
CA LYS A 84 1.52 29.38 -3.19
C LYS A 84 0.76 28.70 -2.04
N CYS A 85 -0.41 28.14 -2.31
CA CYS A 85 -1.19 27.36 -1.36
C CYS A 85 -0.44 26.05 -1.02
N LEU A 86 0.08 25.32 -2.01
CA LEU A 86 0.87 24.09 -1.83
C LEU A 86 2.17 24.33 -1.05
N MET A 87 2.90 25.41 -1.33
CA MET A 87 4.14 25.76 -0.63
C MET A 87 3.93 26.11 0.85
N LYS A 88 2.68 26.36 1.27
CA LYS A 88 2.31 26.66 2.67
C LYS A 88 1.58 25.50 3.36
N MET A 89 1.29 24.41 2.66
CA MET A 89 0.61 23.25 3.26
C MET A 89 1.65 22.35 3.92
N PRO A 90 1.56 22.07 5.23
CA PRO A 90 2.50 21.18 5.90
C PRO A 90 2.38 19.75 5.35
N THR A 91 3.50 19.04 5.23
CA THR A 91 3.56 17.66 4.69
C THR A 91 2.92 16.58 5.55
N HIS A 92 2.74 16.87 6.84
CA HIS A 92 2.23 15.92 7.82
C HIS A 92 0.81 15.40 7.49
N THR A 93 0.08 16.05 6.58
CA THR A 93 -1.25 15.60 6.16
C THR A 93 -1.24 14.42 5.19
N LEU A 94 -0.20 14.22 4.38
CA LEU A 94 -0.21 13.23 3.29
C LEU A 94 1.10 12.46 3.05
N ALA A 95 2.25 12.93 3.54
CA ALA A 95 3.54 12.31 3.25
C ALA A 95 4.48 12.41 4.45
N HIS A 96 4.78 11.27 5.09
CA HIS A 96 5.80 11.16 6.13
C HIS A 96 7.23 11.23 5.57
N LEU A 97 7.52 12.26 4.76
CA LEU A 97 8.84 12.50 4.21
C LEU A 97 9.61 13.41 5.18
N PRO A 98 10.72 12.92 5.77
CA PRO A 98 11.38 13.61 6.88
C PRO A 98 12.02 14.96 6.51
N VAL A 99 12.25 15.20 5.21
CA VAL A 99 12.92 16.42 4.71
C VAL A 99 11.95 17.43 4.11
N ALA A 100 10.75 16.99 3.71
CA ALA A 100 9.78 17.87 3.08
C ALA A 100 8.94 18.56 4.15
N THR A 101 8.95 19.90 4.14
CA THR A 101 8.19 20.75 5.08
C THR A 101 6.87 21.20 4.50
N ALA A 102 6.78 21.31 3.17
CA ALA A 102 5.56 21.64 2.45
C ALA A 102 5.10 20.54 1.46
N LEU A 103 3.80 20.45 1.15
CA LEU A 103 3.28 19.48 0.18
C LEU A 103 3.92 19.62 -1.20
N PHE A 104 4.24 20.85 -1.61
CA PHE A 104 5.02 21.10 -2.81
C PHE A 104 6.38 20.37 -2.77
N GLU A 105 7.08 20.44 -1.64
CA GLU A 105 8.36 19.75 -1.45
C GLU A 105 8.17 18.23 -1.42
N ALA A 106 7.08 17.73 -0.83
CA ALA A 106 6.80 16.29 -0.81
C ALA A 106 6.59 15.71 -2.23
N SER A 107 5.89 16.45 -3.10
CA SER A 107 5.71 16.09 -4.52
C SER A 107 7.07 16.01 -5.23
N ARG A 108 7.91 17.03 -5.03
CA ARG A 108 9.28 17.06 -5.57
C ARG A 108 10.14 15.92 -5.06
N GLU A 109 10.15 15.66 -3.75
CA GLU A 109 10.96 14.61 -3.15
C GLU A 109 10.54 13.21 -3.61
N ARG A 110 9.24 12.98 -3.84
CA ARG A 110 8.77 11.73 -4.45
C ARG A 110 9.40 11.51 -5.83
N HIS A 111 9.40 12.52 -6.69
CA HIS A 111 10.04 12.45 -8.01
C HIS A 111 11.55 12.15 -7.88
N VAL A 112 12.25 12.80 -6.94
CA VAL A 112 13.68 12.55 -6.67
C VAL A 112 13.93 11.10 -6.23
N LEU A 113 13.14 10.58 -5.28
CA LEU A 113 13.27 9.21 -4.78
C LEU A 113 13.03 8.16 -5.88
N GLN A 114 12.17 8.47 -6.85
CA GLN A 114 11.82 7.55 -7.93
C GLN A 114 12.66 7.73 -9.20
N TYR A 115 13.58 8.71 -9.24
CA TYR A 115 14.34 9.10 -10.43
C TYR A 115 14.88 7.92 -11.25
N LYS A 116 15.54 6.95 -10.59
CA LYS A 116 16.16 5.78 -11.24
C LYS A 116 15.15 4.79 -11.85
N HIS A 117 13.88 4.89 -11.50
CA HIS A 117 12.83 3.97 -11.91
C HIS A 117 11.82 4.60 -12.88
N ILE A 118 11.96 5.91 -13.15
CA ILE A 118 11.02 6.67 -13.98
C ILE A 118 11.71 7.29 -15.20
N HIS A 119 13.01 7.55 -15.17
CA HIS A 119 13.74 8.10 -16.33
C HIS A 119 14.32 6.98 -17.19
N GLU A 120 14.36 7.21 -18.52
CA GLU A 120 14.92 6.28 -19.51
C GLU A 120 14.23 4.89 -19.55
N VAL A 121 12.99 4.83 -19.08
CA VAL A 121 12.15 3.64 -19.07
C VAL A 121 10.79 3.91 -19.70
N GLY A 122 10.08 2.85 -20.11
CA GLY A 122 8.73 2.98 -20.67
C GLY A 122 7.70 3.61 -19.70
N ALA A 123 8.01 3.67 -18.41
CA ALA A 123 7.17 4.27 -17.38
C ALA A 123 7.32 5.80 -17.26
N PHE A 124 8.26 6.43 -17.98
CA PHE A 124 8.51 7.89 -17.91
C PHE A 124 7.24 8.71 -18.20
N TRP A 125 6.70 8.59 -19.41
CA TRP A 125 5.53 9.39 -19.82
C TRP A 125 4.29 9.18 -18.95
N PRO A 126 3.92 7.92 -18.60
CA PRO A 126 2.82 7.70 -17.66
C PRO A 126 3.08 8.30 -16.27
N PHE A 127 4.31 8.19 -15.76
CA PHE A 127 4.65 8.70 -14.44
C PHE A 127 4.59 10.23 -14.39
N ASP A 128 5.26 10.91 -15.32
CA ASP A 128 5.27 12.37 -15.39
C ASP A 128 3.86 12.94 -15.63
N GLY A 129 3.07 12.30 -16.50
CA GLY A 129 1.67 12.65 -16.70
C GLY A 129 0.84 12.51 -15.42
N HIS A 130 1.01 11.41 -14.68
CA HIS A 130 0.35 11.18 -13.41
C HIS A 130 0.79 12.18 -12.33
N MET A 131 2.08 12.53 -12.28
CA MET A 131 2.61 13.52 -11.34
C MET A 131 2.02 14.91 -11.59
N ASN A 132 1.94 15.36 -12.84
CA ASN A 132 1.29 16.63 -13.18
C ASN A 132 -0.20 16.63 -12.82
N PHE A 133 -0.92 15.53 -13.15
CA PHE A 133 -2.32 15.39 -12.78
C PHE A 133 -2.53 15.44 -11.26
N ALA A 134 -1.70 14.72 -10.50
CA ALA A 134 -1.75 14.72 -9.04
C ALA A 134 -1.45 16.13 -8.48
N HIS A 135 -0.45 16.81 -9.03
CA HIS A 135 -0.09 18.18 -8.65
C HIS A 135 -1.23 19.17 -8.87
N GLU A 136 -2.00 19.02 -9.96
CA GLU A 136 -3.20 19.81 -10.24
C GLU A 136 -4.36 19.51 -9.25
N HIS A 137 -4.48 18.26 -8.81
CA HIS A 137 -5.59 17.82 -7.94
C HIS A 137 -5.34 18.09 -6.44
N LEU A 138 -4.08 18.03 -5.99
CA LEU A 138 -3.71 18.24 -4.58
C LEU A 138 -4.27 19.55 -3.97
N PRO A 139 -4.20 20.70 -4.67
CA PRO A 139 -4.83 21.95 -4.21
C PRO A 139 -6.35 21.88 -4.03
N GLY A 140 -7.03 21.15 -4.92
CA GLY A 140 -8.49 21.04 -4.94
C GLY A 140 -9.03 20.20 -3.79
N THR A 141 -8.32 19.12 -3.42
CA THR A 141 -8.75 18.21 -2.36
C THR A 141 -8.51 18.74 -0.95
N GLU A 142 -7.49 19.58 -0.74
CA GLU A 142 -7.15 20.06 0.61
C GLU A 142 -7.66 21.48 0.95
N ARG A 143 -7.77 22.41 0.00
CA ARG A 143 -8.03 23.83 0.35
C ARG A 143 -8.86 24.66 -0.66
N ASN A 144 -9.78 24.09 -1.43
CA ASN A 144 -10.54 24.83 -2.46
C ASN A 144 -9.62 25.67 -3.38
N CYS A 145 -8.34 25.28 -3.48
CA CYS A 145 -7.34 25.97 -4.27
C CYS A 145 -7.54 25.45 -5.71
N VAL A 146 -8.56 25.97 -6.42
CA VAL A 146 -8.90 25.50 -7.76
C VAL A 146 -8.02 26.21 -8.80
N GLY A 147 -7.33 25.46 -9.63
CA GLY A 147 -6.56 25.98 -10.76
C GLY A 147 -5.92 24.85 -11.56
N ALA A 148 -5.69 25.08 -12.85
CA ALA A 148 -5.10 24.11 -13.75
C ALA A 148 -3.64 24.41 -14.06
N GLN A 149 -2.78 23.41 -14.21
CA GLN A 149 -1.37 23.70 -14.49
C GLN A 149 -1.21 24.18 -15.95
N PRO A 150 -0.65 25.38 -16.21
CA PRO A 150 -0.36 25.81 -17.57
C PRO A 150 0.88 25.08 -18.11
N TRP A 151 0.96 24.90 -19.43
CA TRP A 151 2.12 24.31 -20.10
C TRP A 151 3.00 25.38 -20.75
N TRP A 152 4.28 25.06 -20.92
CA TRP A 152 5.28 25.94 -21.56
C TRP A 152 5.69 25.37 -22.92
N ASP A 153 5.75 26.23 -23.94
CA ASP A 153 6.33 25.99 -25.28
C ASP A 153 7.51 26.92 -25.46
#